data_AF-A0A2E3KYT2-F1
#
_entry.id   AF-A0A2E3KYT2-F1
#
_cell.length_a   1.000
_cell.length_b   1.000
_cell.length_c   1.000
_cell.angle_alpha   90.00
_cell.angle_beta   90.00
_cell.angle_gamma   90.00
#
_symmetry.space_group_name_H-M   'P 1'
#
loop_
_entity.id
_entity.type
_entity.pdbx_description
1 polymer ?
#
loop_
_entity_poly.entity_id
_entity_poly.type
_entity_poly.pdbx_seq_one_letter_code
_entity_poly.pdbx_strand_id
1 'polypeptide(L)'
;MLNAKRCLDSMNPMPPLLSRAIIIILLTLVVMTTRAGALTTQQCTEDFNALIAEIERNRKSVIINLNQQLAEADTHQQRDSLKFMLEQVWDDEESQRATAGIIRRDCEKEVKVNG
;
A
#
# COMPACT_ATOMS: atom_id res chain seq x y z
N MET A 1 13.72 3.23 -55.70
CA MET A 1 12.80 4.12 -54.95
C MET A 1 11.39 3.55 -55.03
N LEU A 2 11.02 2.70 -54.07
CA LEU A 2 9.69 2.13 -53.87
C LEU A 2 9.66 1.68 -52.39
N ASN A 3 8.51 1.81 -51.72
CA ASN A 3 8.21 1.41 -50.33
C ASN A 3 8.34 2.45 -49.21
N ALA A 4 7.69 3.61 -49.37
CA ALA A 4 7.23 4.39 -48.21
C ALA A 4 5.72 4.71 -48.25
N LYS A 5 5.07 4.57 -49.42
CA LYS A 5 3.69 5.02 -49.62
C LYS A 5 2.62 4.04 -49.13
N ARG A 6 2.98 2.79 -48.81
CA ARG A 6 1.99 1.75 -48.45
C ARG A 6 1.70 1.64 -46.94
N CYS A 7 2.38 2.42 -46.09
CA CYS A 7 2.11 2.40 -44.63
C CYS A 7 1.14 3.50 -44.17
N LEU A 8 0.96 4.58 -44.94
CA LEU A 8 0.07 5.69 -44.52
C LEU A 8 -1.41 5.44 -44.84
N ASP A 9 -1.73 4.59 -45.82
CA ASP A 9 -3.13 4.33 -46.22
C ASP A 9 -3.84 3.29 -45.32
N SER A 10 -3.19 2.83 -44.24
CA SER A 10 -3.79 1.95 -43.22
C SER A 10 -3.97 2.67 -41.88
N MET A 11 -4.29 3.96 -41.91
CA MET A 11 -4.82 4.67 -40.74
C MET A 11 -6.29 4.98 -40.99
N ASN A 12 -7.15 4.09 -40.48
CA ASN A 12 -8.57 4.38 -40.34
C ASN A 12 -8.75 5.73 -39.61
N PRO A 13 -9.66 6.61 -40.06
CA PRO A 13 -9.96 7.82 -39.33
C PRO A 13 -10.56 7.44 -37.97
N MET A 14 -9.82 7.74 -36.91
CA MET A 14 -10.26 7.51 -35.54
C MET A 14 -11.46 8.44 -35.25
N PRO A 15 -12.56 7.93 -34.67
CA PRO A 15 -13.77 8.72 -34.50
C PRO A 15 -13.57 9.91 -33.55
N PRO A 16 -14.20 11.07 -33.81
CA PRO A 16 -13.94 12.35 -33.12
C PRO A 16 -14.31 12.36 -31.63
N LEU A 17 -14.96 11.30 -31.13
CA LEU A 17 -15.32 11.13 -29.73
C LEU A 17 -14.14 10.67 -28.86
N LEU A 18 -13.17 9.96 -29.44
CA LEU A 18 -11.99 9.45 -28.69
C LEU A 18 -10.95 10.56 -28.44
N SER A 19 -10.86 11.55 -29.33
CA SER A 19 -9.94 12.69 -29.18
C SER A 19 -10.26 13.57 -27.97
N ARG A 20 -11.54 13.80 -27.66
CA ARG A 20 -11.95 14.64 -26.52
C ARG A 20 -11.77 13.94 -25.18
N ALA A 21 -11.99 12.63 -25.12
CA ALA A 21 -11.78 11.84 -23.91
C ALA A 21 -10.31 11.85 -23.48
N ILE A 22 -9.37 11.76 -24.43
CA ILE A 22 -7.93 11.76 -24.14
C ILE A 22 -7.48 13.10 -23.54
N ILE A 23 -8.00 14.23 -24.04
CA ILE A 23 -7.66 15.57 -23.53
C ILE A 23 -8.19 15.78 -22.09
N ILE A 24 -9.41 15.31 -21.79
CA ILE A 24 -9.99 15.39 -20.44
C ILE A 24 -9.19 14.50 -19.46
N ILE A 25 -8.80 13.30 -19.89
CA ILE A 25 -7.98 12.38 -19.07
C ILE A 25 -6.61 13.03 -18.77
N LEU A 26 -5.95 13.62 -19.76
CA LEU A 26 -4.68 14.34 -19.58
C LEU A 26 -4.81 15.55 -18.63
N LEU A 27 -5.91 16.31 -18.70
CA LEU A 27 -6.17 17.42 -17.78
C LEU A 27 -6.42 16.97 -16.34
N THR A 28 -7.10 15.83 -16.13
CA THR A 28 -7.29 15.29 -14.76
C THR A 28 -6.00 14.74 -14.14
N LEU A 29 -5.08 14.21 -14.94
CA LEU A 29 -3.78 13.69 -14.48
C LEU A 29 -2.85 14.79 -13.96
N VAL A 30 -2.92 16.01 -14.51
CA VAL A 30 -2.10 17.15 -14.06
C VAL A 30 -2.55 17.72 -12.72
N VAL A 31 -3.83 17.58 -12.35
CA VAL A 31 -4.34 18.07 -11.06
C VAL A 31 -3.92 17.15 -9.90
N MET A 32 -3.70 15.86 -10.16
CA MET A 32 -3.31 14.91 -9.11
C MET A 32 -1.81 14.94 -8.72
N THR A 33 -0.94 15.66 -9.43
CA THR A 33 0.49 15.77 -9.09
C THR A 33 0.81 16.92 -8.12
N THR A 34 -0.19 17.63 -7.59
CA THR A 34 0.02 18.86 -6.79
C THR A 34 -0.01 18.68 -5.26
N ARG A 35 0.39 17.51 -4.75
CA ARG A 35 0.80 17.39 -3.34
C ARG A 35 2.19 16.78 -3.19
N ALA A 36 3.17 17.33 -3.91
CA ALA A 36 4.52 17.43 -3.34
C ALA A 36 4.52 18.59 -2.33
N GLY A 37 3.68 18.50 -1.29
CA GLY A 37 3.81 19.38 -0.13
C GLY A 37 5.07 18.97 0.63
N ALA A 38 5.81 19.94 1.18
CA ALA A 38 6.92 19.62 2.07
C ALA A 38 6.43 18.65 3.15
N LEU A 39 7.10 17.51 3.28
CA LEU A 39 6.81 16.55 4.33
C LEU A 39 6.90 17.27 5.68
N THR A 40 5.89 17.13 6.54
CA THR A 40 5.86 17.80 7.85
C THR A 40 5.98 16.76 8.97
N THR A 41 6.42 17.20 10.15
CA THR A 41 6.43 16.36 11.35
C THR A 41 5.03 15.85 11.70
N GLN A 42 4.00 16.64 11.42
CA GLN A 42 2.61 16.23 11.58
C GLN A 42 2.27 15.05 10.66
N GLN A 43 2.63 15.14 9.37
CA GLN A 43 2.43 14.04 8.42
C GLN A 43 3.15 12.76 8.87
N CYS A 44 4.40 12.85 9.32
CA CYS A 44 5.13 11.70 9.86
C CYS A 44 4.40 11.03 11.05
N THR A 45 3.75 11.83 11.90
CA THR A 45 3.01 11.33 13.06
C THR A 45 1.68 10.69 12.65
N GLU A 46 0.96 11.31 11.72
CA GLU A 46 -0.30 10.78 11.17
C GLU A 46 -0.08 9.46 10.45
N ASP A 47 0.94 9.37 9.60
CA ASP A 47 1.29 8.15 8.86
C ASP A 47 1.75 7.04 9.81
N PHE A 48 2.53 7.37 10.84
CA PHE A 48 2.91 6.42 11.88
C PHE A 48 1.68 5.87 12.63
N ASN A 49 0.76 6.74 13.04
CA ASN A 49 -0.46 6.33 13.74
C ASN A 49 -1.35 5.45 12.84
N ALA A 50 -1.45 5.78 11.56
CA ALA A 50 -2.17 4.97 10.58
C ALA A 50 -1.55 3.58 10.43
N LEU A 51 -0.22 3.51 10.36
CA LEU A 51 0.53 2.25 10.28
C LEU A 51 0.36 1.39 11.54
N ILE A 52 0.46 1.98 12.73
CA ILE A 52 0.22 1.25 14.00
C ILE A 52 -1.21 0.71 14.05
N ALA A 53 -2.21 1.51 13.65
CA ALA A 53 -3.59 1.06 13.61
C ALA A 53 -3.80 -0.10 12.62
N GLU A 54 -3.08 -0.11 11.50
CA GLU A 54 -3.12 -1.22 10.53
C GLU A 54 -2.46 -2.49 11.08
N ILE A 55 -1.28 -2.39 11.72
CA ILE A 55 -0.63 -3.50 12.40
C ILE A 55 -1.58 -4.13 13.43
N GLU A 56 -2.26 -3.31 14.24
CA GLU A 56 -3.21 -3.78 15.24
C GLU A 56 -4.44 -4.46 14.63
N ARG A 57 -4.98 -3.93 13.51
CA ARG A 57 -6.08 -4.56 12.78
C ARG A 57 -5.68 -5.93 12.25
N ASN A 58 -4.49 -6.02 11.65
CA ASN A 58 -3.98 -7.27 11.09
C ASN A 58 -3.74 -8.30 12.17
N ARG A 59 -3.09 -7.92 13.29
CA ARG A 59 -2.94 -8.81 14.45
C ARG A 59 -4.29 -9.33 14.95
N LYS A 60 -5.28 -8.45 15.15
CA LYS A 60 -6.63 -8.85 15.60
C LYS A 60 -7.29 -9.84 14.64
N SER A 61 -7.21 -9.58 13.34
CA SER A 61 -7.77 -10.45 12.29
C SER A 61 -7.15 -11.85 12.34
N VAL A 62 -5.82 -11.94 12.41
CA VAL A 62 -5.11 -13.21 12.48
C VAL A 62 -5.44 -13.97 13.77
N ILE A 63 -5.47 -13.30 14.93
CA ILE A 63 -5.84 -13.94 16.20
C ILE A 63 -7.26 -14.49 16.17
N ILE A 64 -8.22 -13.75 15.61
CA ILE A 64 -9.61 -14.24 15.45
C ILE A 64 -9.62 -15.52 14.63
N ASN A 65 -8.92 -15.53 13.49
CA ASN A 65 -8.86 -16.69 12.62
C ASN A 65 -8.18 -17.91 13.29
N LEU A 66 -7.06 -17.71 13.98
CA LEU A 66 -6.38 -18.78 14.71
C LEU A 66 -7.21 -19.33 15.87
N ASN A 67 -7.94 -18.48 16.59
CA ASN A 67 -8.85 -18.92 17.65
C ASN A 67 -10.03 -19.72 17.09
N GLN A 68 -10.55 -19.36 15.93
CA GLN A 68 -11.57 -20.16 15.25
C GLN A 68 -11.01 -21.55 14.90
N GLN A 69 -9.82 -21.62 14.29
CA GLN A 69 -9.16 -22.89 13.99
C GLN A 69 -8.90 -23.73 15.25
N LEU A 70 -8.54 -23.11 16.37
CA LEU A 70 -8.37 -23.80 17.66
C LEU A 70 -9.65 -24.41 18.20
N ALA A 71 -10.80 -23.76 17.99
CA ALA A 71 -12.10 -24.29 18.38
C ALA A 71 -12.47 -25.53 17.55
N GLU A 72 -12.07 -25.52 16.27
CA GLU A 72 -12.35 -26.58 15.28
C GLU A 72 -11.29 -27.70 15.28
N ALA A 73 -10.18 -27.56 16.02
CA ALA A 73 -9.08 -28.52 15.99
C ALA A 73 -9.40 -29.84 16.74
N ASP A 74 -9.31 -30.96 16.02
CA ASP A 74 -9.67 -32.29 16.53
C ASP A 74 -8.53 -32.99 17.29
N THR A 75 -7.28 -32.60 17.05
CA THR A 75 -6.11 -33.27 17.63
C THR A 75 -5.30 -32.36 18.55
N HIS A 76 -4.67 -32.96 19.57
CA HIS A 76 -3.75 -32.24 20.45
C HIS A 76 -2.58 -31.61 19.68
N GLN A 77 -2.02 -32.32 18.71
CA GLN A 77 -0.90 -31.83 17.89
C GLN A 77 -1.28 -30.57 17.10
N GLN A 78 -2.47 -30.53 16.49
CA GLN A 78 -2.96 -29.34 15.78
C GLN A 78 -3.14 -28.17 16.75
N ARG A 79 -3.73 -28.41 17.92
CA ARG A 79 -3.92 -27.37 18.95
C ARG A 79 -2.60 -26.77 19.41
N ASP A 80 -1.58 -27.59 19.63
CA ASP A 80 -0.26 -27.12 20.07
C ASP A 80 0.42 -26.30 18.97
N SER A 81 0.34 -26.73 17.71
CA SER A 81 0.85 -25.95 16.58
C SER A 81 0.14 -24.61 16.42
N LEU A 82 -1.19 -24.55 16.61
CA LEU A 82 -1.97 -23.32 16.52
C LEU A 82 -1.65 -22.36 17.67
N LYS A 83 -1.44 -22.88 18.89
CA LYS A 83 -1.00 -22.06 20.04
C LYS A 83 0.39 -21.45 19.80
N PHE A 84 1.32 -22.24 19.26
CA PHE A 84 2.63 -21.73 18.89
C PHE A 84 2.52 -20.58 17.87
N MET A 85 1.69 -20.73 16.83
CA MET A 85 1.46 -19.64 15.88
C MET A 85 0.82 -18.40 16.51
N LEU A 86 -0.07 -18.57 17.50
CA LEU A 86 -0.63 -17.43 18.24
C LEU A 86 0.45 -16.65 19.00
N GLU A 87 1.40 -17.33 19.63
CA GLU A 87 2.54 -16.68 20.30
C GLU A 87 3.39 -15.92 19.29
N GLN A 88 3.71 -16.54 18.16
CA GLN A 88 4.49 -15.92 17.09
C GLN A 88 3.84 -14.64 16.53
N VAL A 89 2.51 -14.59 16.43
CA VAL A 89 1.78 -13.39 15.97
C VAL A 89 2.03 -12.17 16.87
N TRP A 90 2.26 -12.38 18.17
CA TRP A 90 2.61 -11.28 19.08
C TRP A 90 4.06 -10.82 18.90
N ASP A 91 4.99 -11.76 18.72
CA ASP A 91 6.40 -11.44 18.44
C ASP A 91 6.54 -10.66 17.11
N ASP A 92 5.79 -11.08 16.08
CA ASP A 92 5.77 -10.42 14.79
C ASP A 92 5.18 -9.00 14.89
N GLU A 93 4.11 -8.81 15.68
CA GLU A 93 3.53 -7.48 15.90
C GLU A 93 4.51 -6.54 16.60
N GLU A 94 5.21 -7.01 17.62
CA GLU A 94 6.22 -6.20 18.33
C GLU A 94 7.36 -5.79 17.39
N SER A 95 7.84 -6.73 16.56
CA SER A 95 8.84 -6.46 15.53
C SER A 95 8.37 -5.39 14.51
N GLN A 96 7.10 -5.47 14.09
CA GLN A 96 6.49 -4.47 13.20
C GLN A 96 6.36 -3.10 13.87
N ARG A 97 5.97 -3.03 15.15
CA ARG A 97 5.92 -1.78 15.93
C ARG A 97 7.30 -1.14 16.05
N ALA A 98 8.33 -1.93 16.33
CA ALA A 98 9.71 -1.45 16.40
C ALA A 98 10.16 -0.85 15.07
N THR A 99 9.86 -1.54 13.96
CA THR A 99 10.15 -1.07 12.60
C THR A 99 9.40 0.22 12.26
N ALA A 100 8.10 0.30 12.57
CA ALA A 100 7.30 1.52 12.40
C ALA A 100 7.90 2.70 13.19
N GLY A 101 8.42 2.44 14.39
CA GLY A 101 9.11 3.44 15.20
C GLY A 101 10.40 3.96 14.57
N ILE A 102 11.16 3.11 13.88
CA ILE A 102 12.35 3.52 13.09
C ILE A 102 11.91 4.42 11.94
N ILE A 103 10.93 3.98 11.15
CA ILE A 103 10.41 4.72 10.00
C ILE A 103 9.95 6.13 10.39
N ARG A 104 9.23 6.27 11.51
CA ARG A 104 8.81 7.59 12.01
C ARG A 104 10.01 8.49 12.30
N ARG A 105 11.04 7.97 12.98
CA ARG A 105 12.24 8.75 13.32
C ARG A 105 12.99 9.21 12.06
N ASP A 106 13.10 8.33 11.06
CA ASP A 106 13.74 8.67 9.80
C ASP A 106 12.93 9.74 9.04
N CYS A 107 11.60 9.60 9.01
CA CYS A 107 10.70 10.63 8.46
C CYS A 107 10.93 12.00 9.11
N GLU A 108 10.90 12.06 10.45
CA GLU A 108 11.12 13.31 11.19
C GLU A 108 12.51 13.91 10.98
N LYS A 109 13.53 13.07 10.79
CA LYS A 109 14.89 13.51 10.48
C LYS A 109 14.95 14.15 9.09
N GLU A 110 14.34 13.53 8.08
CA GLU A 110 14.28 14.08 6.74
C GLU A 110 13.52 15.42 6.70
N VAL A 111 12.42 15.54 7.45
CA VAL A 111 11.70 16.80 7.61
C VAL A 111 12.60 17.89 8.19
N LYS A 112 13.45 17.59 9.18
CA LYS A 112 14.36 18.59 9.80
C LYS A 112 15.51 19.01 8.89
N VAL A 113 15.93 18.15 7.97
CA VAL A 113 17.04 18.43 7.05
C VAL A 113 16.56 19.18 5.81
N ASN A 114 15.37 18.86 5.30
CA ASN A 114 14.88 19.32 4.01
C ASN A 114 13.62 20.21 4.07
N GLY A 115 13.00 20.35 5.24
CA GLY A 115 11.83 21.21 5.47
C GLY A 115 12.22 22.56 6.05
#